data_AF-A0A923TYA3-F1
#
_entry.id   AF-A0A923TYA3-F1
#
_cell.length_a   1.000
_cell.length_b   1.000
_cell.length_c   1.000
_cell.angle_alpha   90.00
_cell.angle_beta   90.00
_cell.angle_gamma   90.00
#
_symmetry.space_group_name_H-M   'P 1'
#
loop_
_entity.id
_entity.type
_entity.pdbx_description
1 polymer ?
#
loop_
_entity_poly.entity_id
_entity_poly.type
_entity_poly.pdbx_seq_one_letter_code
_entity_poly.pdbx_strand_id
1 'polypeptide(L)'
;MFPLLDLGEKQYPELYDAFVISPDKAVEPLPSLETLRATWKQQLGTMQAKFEEISAEEWFGRHTVVSEEEFLKEPHRNKLNILLTRSTHLTYHWGQLMLLK
;
A
#
# COMPACT_ATOMS: atom_id res chain seq x y z
N MET A 1 -3.33 0.31 0.19
CA MET A 1 -2.91 1.14 1.35
C MET A 1 -3.96 2.18 1.72
N PHE A 2 -4.71 2.76 0.77
CA PHE A 2 -5.70 3.81 1.05
C PHE A 2 -6.71 3.51 2.15
N PRO A 3 -7.38 2.33 2.20
CA PRO A 3 -8.34 2.09 3.28
C PRO A 3 -7.69 2.05 4.66
N LEU A 4 -6.42 1.62 4.75
CA LEU A 4 -5.67 1.60 6.01
C LEU A 4 -5.34 3.00 6.52
N LEU A 5 -5.06 3.93 5.61
CA LEU A 5 -4.68 5.31 5.93
C LEU A 5 -5.87 6.27 6.01
N ASP A 6 -7.09 5.76 5.84
CA ASP A 6 -8.30 6.56 5.74
C ASP A 6 -8.26 7.55 4.56
N LEU A 7 -7.77 7.07 3.40
CA LEU A 7 -7.60 7.88 2.19
C LEU A 7 -8.51 7.43 1.04
N GLY A 8 -9.56 6.68 1.36
CA GLY A 8 -10.53 6.12 0.42
C GLY A 8 -10.30 4.66 0.06
N GLU A 9 -11.08 4.18 -0.93
CA GLU A 9 -11.14 2.78 -1.34
C GLU A 9 -9.90 2.29 -2.11
N LYS A 10 -9.78 0.98 -2.27
CA LYS A 10 -8.78 0.39 -3.18
C LYS A 10 -9.08 0.81 -4.63
N GLN A 11 -8.07 1.28 -5.36
CA GLN A 11 -8.24 1.66 -6.77
C GLN A 11 -8.38 0.45 -7.71
N TYR A 12 -7.68 -0.64 -7.40
CA TYR A 12 -7.64 -1.85 -8.22
C TYR A 12 -7.92 -3.10 -7.37
N PRO A 13 -9.13 -3.24 -6.81
CA PRO A 13 -9.48 -4.40 -5.98
C PRO A 13 -9.36 -5.73 -6.74
N GLU A 14 -9.53 -5.72 -8.06
CA GLU A 14 -9.43 -6.88 -8.94
C GLU A 14 -8.02 -7.50 -8.99
N LEU A 15 -6.98 -6.74 -8.68
CA LEU A 15 -5.60 -7.26 -8.63
C LEU A 15 -5.30 -8.01 -7.33
N TYR A 16 -6.19 -7.95 -6.33
CA TYR A 16 -5.88 -8.44 -4.99
C TYR A 16 -5.75 -9.97 -4.93
N ASP A 17 -6.62 -10.69 -5.64
CA ASP A 17 -6.59 -12.16 -5.63
C ASP A 17 -5.28 -12.67 -6.25
N ALA A 18 -5.00 -12.27 -7.50
CA ALA A 18 -3.86 -12.72 -8.28
C ALA A 18 -2.48 -12.32 -7.70
N PHE A 19 -2.36 -11.16 -7.03
CA PHE A 19 -1.05 -10.62 -6.62
C PHE A 19 -0.84 -10.53 -5.11
N VAL A 20 -1.83 -10.89 -4.28
CA VAL A 20 -1.70 -10.86 -2.80
C VAL A 20 -2.14 -12.17 -2.15
N ILE A 21 -3.25 -12.75 -2.60
CA ILE A 21 -3.79 -13.99 -2.01
C ILE A 21 -3.12 -15.22 -2.62
N SER A 22 -3.02 -15.24 -3.94
CA SER A 22 -2.49 -16.37 -4.68
C SER A 22 -0.97 -16.25 -4.90
N PRO A 23 -0.23 -17.37 -4.88
CA PRO A 23 1.17 -17.38 -5.30
C PRO A 23 1.29 -17.19 -6.82
N ASP A 24 2.50 -16.91 -7.28
CA ASP A 24 2.80 -16.80 -8.71
C ASP A 24 2.33 -18.05 -9.49
N LYS A 25 1.82 -17.85 -10.72
CA LYS A 25 1.28 -18.86 -11.63
C LYS A 25 0.02 -19.61 -11.17
N ALA A 26 -0.65 -19.15 -10.10
CA ALA A 26 -1.88 -19.79 -9.61
C ALA A 26 -3.18 -19.20 -10.21
N VAL A 27 -3.14 -17.97 -10.73
CA VAL A 27 -4.31 -17.28 -11.32
C VAL A 27 -4.00 -16.88 -12.75
N GLU A 28 -4.91 -17.22 -13.66
CA GLU A 28 -4.87 -16.85 -15.08
C GLU A 28 -6.30 -16.54 -15.58
N PRO A 29 -6.48 -15.62 -16.54
CA PRO A 29 -5.44 -14.83 -17.20
C PRO A 29 -4.96 -13.64 -16.34
N LEU A 30 -3.66 -13.34 -16.37
CA LEU A 30 -3.13 -12.10 -15.78
C LEU A 30 -3.32 -10.88 -16.71
N PRO A 31 -3.44 -9.66 -16.16
CA PRO A 31 -3.38 -8.43 -16.96
C PRO A 31 -2.06 -8.31 -17.72
N SER A 32 -2.09 -7.65 -18.87
CA SER A 32 -0.88 -7.43 -19.66
C SER A 32 0.16 -6.59 -18.90
N LEU A 33 1.44 -6.75 -19.26
CA LEU A 33 2.52 -5.93 -18.69
C LEU A 33 2.28 -4.43 -18.88
N GLU A 34 1.73 -4.03 -20.02
CA GLU A 34 1.38 -2.63 -20.31
C GLU A 34 0.34 -2.11 -19.32
N THR A 35 -0.74 -2.88 -19.12
CA THR A 35 -1.78 -2.57 -18.14
C THR A 35 -1.19 -2.44 -16.74
N LEU A 36 -0.38 -3.41 -16.31
CA LEU A 36 0.23 -3.39 -14.96
C LEU A 36 1.13 -2.16 -14.75
N ARG A 37 1.91 -1.75 -15.76
CA ARG A 37 2.73 -0.53 -15.69
C ARG A 37 1.89 0.73 -15.59
N ALA A 38 0.80 0.82 -16.37
CA ALA A 38 -0.12 1.95 -16.32
C ALA A 38 -0.80 2.04 -14.94
N THR A 39 -1.34 0.93 -14.44
CA THR A 39 -1.93 0.79 -13.11
C THR A 39 -0.96 1.22 -12.01
N TRP A 40 0.29 0.74 -12.06
CA TRP A 40 1.33 1.10 -11.10
C TRP A 40 1.58 2.62 -11.07
N LYS A 41 1.75 3.25 -12.25
CA LYS A 41 1.99 4.69 -12.36
C LYS A 41 0.82 5.50 -11.83
N GLN A 42 -0.41 5.11 -12.16
CA GLN A 42 -1.62 5.79 -11.67
C GLN A 42 -1.80 5.64 -10.15
N GLN A 43 -1.52 4.44 -9.60
CA GLN A 43 -1.56 4.19 -8.16
C GLN A 43 -0.57 5.10 -7.41
N LEU A 44 0.67 5.21 -7.90
CA LEU A 44 1.69 6.09 -7.30
C LEU A 44 1.31 7.58 -7.40
N GLY A 45 0.82 8.02 -8.56
CA GLY A 45 0.38 9.41 -8.73
C GLY A 45 -0.78 9.77 -7.79
N THR A 46 -1.74 8.86 -7.61
CA THR A 46 -2.85 9.06 -6.66
C THR A 46 -2.35 9.05 -5.22
N MET A 47 -1.40 8.18 -4.87
CA MET A 47 -0.78 8.16 -3.55
C MET A 47 -0.06 9.47 -3.24
N GLN A 48 0.72 9.98 -4.19
CA GLN A 48 1.44 11.24 -4.04
C GLN A 48 0.46 12.39 -3.76
N ALA A 49 -0.55 12.58 -4.62
CA ALA A 49 -1.53 13.65 -4.45
C ALA A 49 -2.23 13.58 -3.08
N LYS A 50 -2.63 12.38 -2.64
CA LYS A 50 -3.26 12.18 -1.33
C LYS A 50 -2.31 12.43 -0.17
N PHE A 51 -1.02 12.15 -0.32
CA PHE A 51 -0.04 12.39 0.75
C PHE A 51 0.33 13.86 0.89
N GLU A 52 0.29 14.62 -0.20
CA GLU A 52 0.47 16.07 -0.19
C GLU A 52 -0.66 16.81 0.55
N GLU A 53 -1.83 16.17 0.71
CA GLU A 53 -2.97 16.69 1.47
C GLU A 53 -2.88 16.41 2.98
N ILE A 54 -1.96 15.54 3.43
CA ILE A 54 -1.88 15.09 4.84
C ILE A 54 -0.91 15.97 5.62
N SER A 55 -1.37 16.56 6.72
CA SER A 55 -0.53 17.33 7.64
C SER A 55 0.48 16.44 8.38
N ALA A 56 1.55 17.05 8.89
CA ALA A 56 2.54 16.33 9.69
C ALA A 56 1.90 15.65 10.93
N GLU A 57 0.95 16.30 11.58
CA GLU A 57 0.23 15.80 12.75
C GLU A 57 -0.69 14.62 12.40
N GLU A 58 -1.37 14.69 11.25
CA GLU A 58 -2.28 13.62 10.80
C GLU A 58 -1.54 12.29 10.57
N TRP A 59 -0.25 12.33 10.21
CA TRP A 59 0.58 11.12 10.10
C TRP A 59 0.78 10.40 11.43
N PHE A 60 0.74 11.11 12.55
CA PHE A 60 0.80 10.53 13.89
C PHE A 60 -0.57 10.08 14.39
N GLY A 61 -1.64 10.31 13.62
CA GLY A 61 -2.97 9.78 13.89
C GLY A 61 -3.08 8.26 13.69
N ARG A 62 -4.12 7.68 14.30
CA ARG A 62 -4.47 6.26 14.19
C ARG A 62 -4.72 5.84 12.73
N HIS A 63 -4.32 4.62 12.36
CA HIS A 63 -4.76 3.98 11.11
C HIS A 63 -6.07 3.21 11.31
N THR A 64 -6.83 2.92 10.25
CA THR A 64 -8.22 2.43 10.38
C THR A 64 -8.35 1.07 11.09
N VAL A 65 -7.30 0.22 11.06
CA VAL A 65 -7.34 -1.16 11.60
C VAL A 65 -6.84 -1.36 13.05
N VAL A 66 -6.53 -0.29 13.79
CA VAL A 66 -6.28 -0.38 15.25
C VAL A 66 -7.41 0.34 15.96
N SER A 67 -7.92 -0.14 17.08
CA SER A 67 -8.98 0.57 17.82
C SER A 67 -8.44 1.81 18.54
N GLU A 68 -9.32 2.72 18.96
CA GLU A 68 -8.92 3.88 19.76
C GLU A 68 -8.32 3.48 21.11
N GLU A 69 -8.90 2.48 21.79
CA GLU A 69 -8.37 1.97 23.06
C GLU A 69 -6.95 1.40 22.90
N GLU A 70 -6.72 0.60 21.86
CA GLU A 70 -5.39 0.06 21.56
C GLU A 70 -4.40 1.17 21.19
N PHE A 71 -4.84 2.16 20.41
CA PHE A 71 -3.97 3.26 20.00
C PHE A 71 -3.52 4.15 21.18
N LEU A 72 -4.37 4.33 22.19
CA LEU A 72 -3.97 5.02 23.43
C LEU A 72 -2.87 4.26 24.18
N LYS A 73 -2.86 2.92 24.12
CA LYS A 73 -1.82 2.07 24.73
C LYS A 73 -0.57 1.97 23.85
N GLU A 74 -0.74 1.99 22.53
CA GLU A 74 0.29 1.81 21.53
C GLU A 74 0.26 2.95 20.48
N PRO A 75 0.63 4.20 20.86
CA PRO A 75 0.49 5.38 19.97
C PRO A 75 1.43 5.33 18.75
N HIS A 76 2.38 4.40 18.74
CA HIS A 76 3.18 4.10 17.56
C HIS A 76 2.37 3.36 16.47
N ARG A 77 1.18 2.80 16.74
CA ARG A 77 0.33 2.18 15.70
C ARG A 77 -0.39 3.24 14.84
N ASN A 78 0.39 4.16 14.26
CA ASN A 78 -0.07 5.33 13.52
C ASN A 78 0.08 5.16 12.00
N LYS A 79 -0.46 6.12 11.23
CA LYS A 79 -0.40 6.16 9.76
C LYS A 79 1.05 6.18 9.25
N LEU A 80 1.95 6.92 9.90
CA LEU A 80 3.38 6.98 9.52
C LEU A 80 4.04 5.60 9.59
N ASN A 81 3.76 4.81 10.62
CA ASN A 81 4.31 3.47 10.74
C ASN A 81 3.78 2.51 9.66
N ILE A 82 2.54 2.67 9.21
CA ILE A 82 2.07 1.95 8.01
C ILE A 82 2.89 2.33 6.78
N LEU A 83 3.16 3.62 6.56
CA LEU A 83 3.99 4.07 5.43
C LEU A 83 5.40 3.47 5.51
N LEU A 84 6.05 3.52 6.66
CA LEU A 84 7.39 2.95 6.86
C LEU A 84 7.41 1.45 6.57
N THR A 85 6.46 0.69 7.08
CA THR A 85 6.40 -0.77 6.83
C THR A 85 6.13 -1.13 5.37
N ARG A 86 5.34 -0.32 4.64
CA ARG A 86 5.11 -0.53 3.20
C ARG A 86 6.32 -0.14 2.36
N SER A 87 7.05 0.90 2.76
CA SER A 87 8.31 1.28 2.12
C SER A 87 9.38 0.19 2.28
N THR A 88 9.52 -0.41 3.47
CA THR A 88 10.48 -1.50 3.67
C THR A 88 10.09 -2.78 2.90
N HIS A 89 8.80 -3.09 2.83
CA HIS A 89 8.29 -4.17 1.97
C HIS A 89 8.61 -3.93 0.49
N LEU A 90 8.43 -2.71 -0.01
CA LEU A 90 8.79 -2.36 -1.39
C LEU A 90 10.31 -2.54 -1.63
N THR A 91 11.14 -2.09 -0.69
CA THR A 91 12.60 -2.27 -0.76
C THR A 91 13.01 -3.74 -0.78
N TYR A 92 12.33 -4.59 -0.01
CA TYR A 92 12.57 -6.04 -0.02
C TYR A 92 12.35 -6.63 -1.42
N HIS A 93 11.21 -6.35 -2.06
CA HIS A 93 10.93 -6.82 -3.42
C HIS A 93 11.78 -6.13 -4.48
N TRP A 94 12.17 -4.87 -4.27
CA TRP A 94 13.16 -4.22 -5.12
C TRP A 94 14.49 -4.99 -5.15
N GLY A 95 14.94 -5.50 -4.00
CA GLY A 95 16.10 -6.37 -3.92
C GLY A 95 15.97 -7.64 -4.78
N GLN A 96 14.78 -8.25 -4.83
CA GLN A 96 14.51 -9.38 -5.72
C GLN A 96 14.53 -8.98 -7.20
N LEU A 97 13.93 -7.83 -7.55
CA LEU A 97 13.93 -7.32 -8.93
C LEU A 97 15.34 -7.00 -9.44
N MET A 98 16.26 -6.61 -8.56
CA MET A 98 17.66 -6.39 -8.93
C MET A 98 18.37 -7.66 -9.41
N LEU A 99 17.87 -8.86 -9.07
CA LEU A 99 18.41 -10.14 -9.56
C LEU A 99 17.97 -10.48 -10.99
N LEU A 100 17.06 -9.69 -11.57
CA LEU A 100 16.62 -9.83 -12.96
C LEU A 100 17.50 -9.03 -13.94
N LYS A 101 18.52 -8.33 -13.43
CA LYS A 101 19.46 -7.52 -14.21
C LYS A 101 20.67 -8.33 -14.66
#